data_AF-A0A419HN79-F1
#
_entry.id   AF-A0A419HN79-F1
#
_cell.length_a   1.000
_cell.length_b   1.000
_cell.length_c   1.000
_cell.angle_alpha   90.00
_cell.angle_beta   90.00
_cell.angle_gamma   90.00
#
_symmetry.space_group_name_H-M   'P 1'
#
loop_
_entity.id
_entity.type
_entity.pdbx_description
1 polymer ?
#
loop_
_entity_poly.entity_id
_entity_poly.type
_entity_poly.pdbx_seq_one_letter_code
_entity_poly.pdbx_strand_id
1 'polypeptide(L)'
;MNNGQATQQRPLPAHIAEMSLAEKQEMARKLYRERLAGGDRLTGELLGSTFGMGERWGRDRIAEAHEEARIEAQAAPGTATKTRASRSKPAAKQPRAKSAGAATPEVAPGPSTKAATPDAAPQVVVGSEPSGRFVAWLGFGFGALLSIGGNILFCWLPAAPGQPPHPPGWTPEPAAMLFSAAWPLALLIAVEVMTRVSWPNTLLWNLARFGVVGAVGVLSAVISYGHLSTVLAAWHYDAYGAAAGPLVIDGLMTVSGFALLAISKSQASKGGTR
;
A
#
# COMPACT_ATOMS: atom_id res chain seq x y z
N MET A 1 23.92 4.14 53.42
CA MET A 1 24.57 3.06 52.64
C MET A 1 23.46 2.24 52.00
N ASN A 2 23.23 2.43 50.71
CA ASN A 2 22.10 1.84 49.98
C ASN A 2 22.65 0.66 49.17
N ASN A 3 22.29 -0.57 49.55
CA ASN A 3 22.74 -1.78 48.86
C ASN A 3 21.98 -1.91 47.53
N GLY A 4 22.68 -1.63 46.44
CA GLY A 4 22.24 -1.98 45.10
C GLY A 4 22.20 -3.49 44.96
N GLN A 5 21.00 -4.07 45.08
CA GLN A 5 20.77 -5.43 44.60
C GLN A 5 20.83 -5.40 43.08
N ALA A 6 22.02 -5.72 42.55
CA ALA A 6 22.16 -6.14 41.18
C ALA A 6 21.26 -7.36 40.98
N THR A 7 20.20 -7.18 40.19
CA THR A 7 19.35 -8.24 39.69
C THR A 7 20.26 -9.27 39.02
N GLN A 8 20.58 -10.37 39.71
CA GLN A 8 21.31 -11.48 39.14
C GLN A 8 20.54 -11.95 37.92
N GLN A 9 21.08 -11.69 36.73
CA GLN A 9 20.60 -12.25 35.48
C GLN A 9 20.67 -13.77 35.62
N ARG A 10 19.52 -14.38 35.88
CA ARG A 10 19.38 -15.83 35.87
C ARG A 10 19.76 -16.27 34.45
N PRO A 11 20.75 -17.17 34.28
CA PRO A 11 21.13 -17.63 32.95
C PRO A 11 19.90 -18.16 32.23
N LEU A 12 19.71 -17.72 30.98
CA LEU A 12 18.60 -18.19 30.16
C LEU A 12 18.62 -19.72 30.16
N PRO A 13 17.47 -20.38 30.40
CA PRO A 13 17.41 -21.83 30.32
C PRO A 13 17.80 -22.25 28.89
N ALA A 14 18.68 -23.24 28.77
CA ALA A 14 19.38 -23.61 27.53
C ALA A 14 18.47 -23.76 26.30
N HIS A 15 17.22 -24.20 26.51
CA HIS A 15 16.23 -24.35 25.46
C HIS A 15 15.85 -23.04 24.75
N ILE A 16 15.92 -21.87 25.42
CA ILE A 16 15.61 -20.59 24.78
C ILE A 16 16.76 -20.14 23.87
N ALA A 17 18.01 -20.48 24.19
CA ALA A 17 19.15 -20.10 23.37
C ALA A 17 19.08 -20.74 21.97
N GLU A 18 18.67 -22.00 21.91
CA GLU A 18 18.60 -22.81 20.68
C GLU A 18 17.35 -22.55 19.81
N MET A 19 16.35 -21.83 20.33
CA MET A 19 15.15 -21.50 19.57
C MET A 19 15.43 -20.61 18.37
N SER A 20 14.74 -20.88 17.26
CA SER A 20 14.70 -19.98 16.11
C SER A 20 14.12 -18.62 16.48
N LEU A 21 14.40 -17.61 15.67
CA LEU A 21 13.88 -16.26 15.90
C LEU A 21 12.34 -16.22 15.89
N ALA A 22 11.71 -16.99 15.00
CA ALA A 22 10.26 -17.09 14.90
C ALA A 22 9.64 -17.72 16.15
N GLU A 23 10.24 -18.78 16.68
CA GLU A 23 9.80 -19.41 17.94
C GLU A 23 9.96 -18.47 19.14
N LYS A 24 11.08 -17.72 19.19
CA LYS A 24 11.30 -16.68 20.21
C LYS A 24 10.25 -15.57 20.12
N GLN A 25 9.89 -15.15 18.92
CA GLN A 25 8.86 -14.13 18.69
C GLN A 25 7.48 -14.62 19.15
N GLU A 26 7.09 -15.83 18.75
CA GLU A 26 5.80 -16.43 19.14
C GLU A 26 5.71 -16.63 20.65
N MET A 27 6.78 -17.16 21.26
CA MET A 27 6.85 -17.38 22.69
C MET A 27 6.84 -16.07 23.49
N ALA A 28 7.48 -15.01 22.97
CA ALA A 28 7.43 -13.68 23.59
C ALA A 28 6.02 -13.08 23.55
N ARG A 29 5.29 -13.19 22.42
CA ARG A 29 3.90 -12.76 22.31
C ARG A 29 2.98 -13.54 23.27
N LYS A 30 3.17 -14.86 23.36
CA LYS A 30 2.41 -15.71 24.28
C LYS A 30 2.68 -15.37 25.75
N LEU A 31 3.95 -15.25 26.14
CA LEU A 31 4.35 -14.88 27.50
C LEU A 31 3.79 -13.52 27.91
N TYR A 32 3.79 -12.55 26.99
CA TYR A 32 3.21 -11.24 27.25
C TYR A 32 1.70 -11.31 27.50
N ARG A 33 0.96 -12.05 26.67
CA ARG A 33 -0.49 -12.24 26.85
C ARG A 33 -0.85 -12.92 28.17
N GLU A 34 -0.13 -13.98 28.53
CA GLU A 34 -0.33 -14.70 29.80
C GLU A 34 -0.07 -13.79 31.02
N ARG A 35 0.97 -12.96 30.97
CA ARG A 35 1.31 -12.01 32.04
C ARG A 35 0.32 -10.85 32.14
N LEU A 36 -0.17 -10.36 31.00
CA LEU A 36 -1.20 -9.34 30.97
C LEU A 36 -2.52 -9.85 31.58
N ALA A 37 -2.89 -11.11 31.32
CA ALA A 37 -4.04 -11.76 31.95
C ALA A 37 -3.86 -11.94 33.47
N GLY A 38 -2.61 -12.09 33.95
CA GLY A 38 -2.25 -12.13 35.36
C GLY A 38 -2.15 -10.76 36.05
N GLY A 39 -2.29 -9.64 35.32
CA GLY A 39 -2.17 -8.29 35.85
C GLY A 39 -0.75 -7.75 35.96
N ASP A 40 0.26 -8.52 35.54
CA ASP A 40 1.66 -8.11 35.54
C ASP A 40 1.99 -7.28 34.30
N ARG A 41 2.59 -6.10 34.50
CA ARG A 41 3.08 -5.26 33.40
C ARG A 41 4.50 -5.65 33.01
N LEU A 42 4.64 -6.46 31.96
CA LEU A 42 5.94 -6.72 31.35
C LEU A 42 6.41 -5.51 30.54
N THR A 43 7.60 -5.01 30.81
CA THR A 43 8.25 -3.97 29.99
C THR A 43 9.04 -4.60 28.84
N GLY A 44 9.29 -3.83 27.77
CA GLY A 44 10.09 -4.32 26.64
C GLY A 44 11.52 -4.71 27.02
N GLU A 45 12.08 -4.10 28.06
CA GLU A 45 13.40 -4.43 28.59
C GLU A 45 13.41 -5.81 29.26
N LEU A 46 12.41 -6.08 30.10
CA LEU A 46 12.28 -7.37 30.78
C LEU A 46 11.96 -8.48 29.77
N LEU A 47 11.10 -8.19 28.79
CA LEU A 47 10.76 -9.13 27.73
C LEU A 47 11.97 -9.42 26.84
N GLY A 48 12.72 -8.39 26.42
CA GLY A 48 13.94 -8.55 25.63
C GLY A 48 14.99 -9.39 26.37
N SER A 49 15.30 -9.03 27.61
CA SER A 49 16.29 -9.75 28.41
C SER A 49 15.90 -11.22 28.68
N THR A 50 14.61 -11.52 28.82
CA THR A 50 14.10 -12.90 28.97
C THR A 50 14.40 -13.79 27.75
N PHE A 51 14.58 -13.21 26.57
CA PHE A 51 14.90 -13.94 25.33
C PHE A 51 16.32 -13.68 24.82
N GLY A 52 17.17 -12.99 25.59
CA GLY A 52 18.52 -12.61 25.17
C GLY A 52 18.54 -11.54 24.05
N MET A 53 17.48 -10.75 23.95
CA MET A 53 17.27 -9.73 22.92
C MET A 53 17.31 -8.31 23.51
N GLY A 54 17.53 -7.31 22.66
CA GLY A 54 17.53 -5.91 23.08
C GLY A 54 16.14 -5.38 23.46
N GLU A 55 16.09 -4.29 24.23
CA GLU A 55 14.84 -3.66 24.67
C GLU A 55 13.91 -3.29 23.51
N ARG A 56 14.47 -2.75 22.42
CA ARG A 56 13.70 -2.37 21.22
C ARG A 56 12.92 -3.56 20.65
N TRP A 57 13.56 -4.72 20.57
CA TRP A 57 12.92 -5.96 20.13
C TRP A 57 11.76 -6.36 21.04
N GLY A 58 11.90 -6.20 22.36
CA GLY A 58 10.82 -6.48 23.31
C GLY A 58 9.65 -5.49 23.20
N ARG A 59 9.93 -4.20 22.96
CA ARG A 59 8.88 -3.19 22.71
C ARG A 59 8.08 -3.49 21.44
N ASP A 60 8.74 -3.94 20.37
CA ASP A 60 8.09 -4.31 19.11
C ASP A 60 7.11 -5.49 19.31
N ARG A 61 7.49 -6.51 20.10
CA ARG A 61 6.60 -7.66 20.41
C ARG A 61 5.38 -7.27 21.25
N ILE A 62 5.55 -6.33 22.18
CA ILE A 62 4.44 -5.78 22.97
C ILE A 62 3.45 -5.05 22.07
N ALA A 63 3.96 -4.23 21.13
CA ALA A 63 3.12 -3.51 20.17
C ALA A 63 2.33 -4.47 19.26
N GLU A 64 2.96 -5.53 18.76
CA GLU A 64 2.30 -6.57 17.96
C GLU A 64 1.19 -7.28 18.74
N ALA A 65 1.46 -7.69 19.99
CA ALA A 65 0.46 -8.35 20.82
C ALA A 65 -0.74 -7.44 21.15
N HIS A 66 -0.52 -6.12 21.27
CA HIS A 66 -1.60 -5.15 21.42
C HIS A 66 -2.43 -5.00 20.14
N GLU A 67 -1.81 -5.00 18.97
CA GLU A 67 -2.52 -4.92 17.69
C GLU A 67 -3.35 -6.19 17.45
N GLU A 68 -2.82 -7.37 17.75
CA GLU A 68 -3.56 -8.64 17.70
C GLU A 68 -4.79 -8.62 18.62
N ALA A 69 -4.62 -8.17 19.87
CA ALA A 69 -5.74 -8.03 20.80
C ALA A 69 -6.78 -7.01 20.31
N ARG A 70 -6.35 -5.95 19.61
CA ARG A 70 -7.25 -4.96 19.00
C ARG A 70 -8.04 -5.55 17.84
N ILE A 71 -7.39 -6.34 16.98
CA ILE A 71 -8.04 -7.04 15.86
C ILE A 71 -9.03 -8.08 16.39
N GLU A 72 -8.64 -8.86 17.41
CA GLU A 72 -9.51 -9.86 18.05
C GLU A 72 -10.76 -9.20 18.69
N ALA A 73 -10.57 -8.07 19.37
CA ALA A 73 -11.68 -7.30 19.95
C ALA A 73 -12.63 -6.71 18.89
N GLN A 74 -12.14 -6.41 17.69
CA GLN A 74 -12.96 -5.94 16.56
C GLN A 74 -13.64 -7.09 15.82
N ALA A 75 -13.05 -8.28 15.83
CA ALA A 75 -13.57 -9.48 15.18
C ALA A 75 -14.60 -10.23 16.04
N ALA A 76 -14.64 -10.01 17.35
CA ALA A 76 -15.63 -10.61 18.24
C ALA A 76 -17.04 -10.01 18.03
N PRO A 77 -18.05 -10.80 17.62
CA PRO A 77 -19.42 -10.29 17.48
C PRO A 77 -20.05 -10.08 18.85
N GLY A 78 -20.14 -8.81 19.26
CA GLY A 78 -21.07 -8.33 20.27
C GLY A 78 -20.58 -8.27 21.72
N THR A 79 -19.84 -7.20 22.07
CA THR A 79 -19.94 -6.56 23.39
C THR A 79 -19.69 -5.07 23.26
N ALA A 80 -20.76 -4.33 23.01
CA ALA A 80 -20.78 -2.88 23.14
C ALA A 80 -20.81 -2.50 24.62
N THR A 81 -19.67 -2.07 25.18
CA THR A 81 -19.66 -1.34 26.46
C THR A 81 -19.54 0.15 26.18
N LYS A 82 -20.68 0.83 26.31
CA LYS A 82 -20.80 2.28 26.35
C LYS A 82 -19.86 2.87 27.40
N THR A 83 -19.10 3.90 27.04
CA THR A 83 -18.89 5.04 27.94
C THR A 83 -19.01 6.32 27.13
N ARG A 84 -20.19 6.94 27.28
CA ARG A 84 -20.58 8.24 26.74
C ARG A 84 -20.36 9.27 27.85
N ALA A 85 -19.49 10.23 27.61
CA ALA A 85 -19.49 11.55 28.26
C ALA A 85 -19.20 12.57 27.16
N SER A 86 -20.21 13.05 26.43
CA SER A 86 -21.00 14.26 26.75
C SER A 86 -20.15 15.45 27.16
N ARG A 87 -19.82 16.31 26.19
CA ARG A 87 -19.73 17.75 26.43
C ARG A 87 -20.13 18.55 25.17
N SER A 88 -21.11 19.41 25.37
CA SER A 88 -21.84 20.18 24.37
C SER A 88 -21.13 21.47 23.93
N LYS A 89 -21.40 21.88 22.67
CA LYS A 89 -21.40 23.18 21.95
C LYS A 89 -21.27 24.51 22.76
N PRO A 90 -21.01 25.72 22.17
CA PRO A 90 -21.49 26.26 20.85
C PRO A 90 -20.47 27.11 20.01
N ALA A 91 -20.50 27.15 18.67
CA ALA A 91 -21.28 27.98 17.70
C ALA A 91 -20.73 29.39 17.36
N ALA A 92 -21.03 29.85 16.12
CA ALA A 92 -20.79 31.15 15.44
C ALA A 92 -19.51 31.22 14.58
N LYS A 93 -19.47 31.71 13.33
CA LYS A 93 -20.36 32.60 12.56
C LYS A 93 -20.05 32.45 11.04
N GLN A 94 -21.10 32.37 10.21
CA GLN A 94 -21.08 32.78 8.79
C GLN A 94 -22.08 33.93 8.63
N PRO A 95 -21.80 34.91 7.76
CA PRO A 95 -22.85 35.62 7.01
C PRO A 95 -22.59 35.46 5.50
N ARG A 96 -23.52 34.90 4.72
CA ARG A 96 -24.82 35.41 4.23
C ARG A 96 -24.69 36.40 3.06
N ALA A 97 -25.39 36.01 1.99
CA ALA A 97 -25.50 36.59 0.67
C ALA A 97 -26.28 37.93 0.58
N LYS A 98 -26.10 38.59 -0.58
CA LYS A 98 -27.05 39.46 -1.31
C LYS A 98 -26.90 39.04 -2.79
N SER A 99 -27.88 38.46 -3.51
CA SER A 99 -29.18 39.01 -3.98
C SER A 99 -28.98 40.34 -4.71
N ALA A 100 -29.56 40.65 -5.87
CA ALA A 100 -30.28 39.99 -6.96
C ALA A 100 -30.40 41.09 -8.03
N GLY A 101 -30.59 40.75 -9.31
CA GLY A 101 -30.80 41.77 -10.34
C GLY A 101 -30.95 41.17 -11.73
N ALA A 102 -32.14 40.65 -12.03
CA ALA A 102 -32.60 40.37 -13.37
C ALA A 102 -33.05 41.67 -14.07
N ALA A 103 -32.66 41.86 -15.33
CA ALA A 103 -33.50 42.49 -16.37
C ALA A 103 -32.75 42.46 -17.72
N THR A 104 -33.25 41.68 -18.65
CA THR A 104 -33.11 41.93 -20.10
C THR A 104 -34.17 42.96 -20.48
N PRO A 105 -33.90 43.85 -21.45
CA PRO A 105 -34.68 43.73 -22.68
C PRO A 105 -33.87 43.92 -23.98
N GLU A 106 -34.37 43.20 -24.96
CA GLU A 106 -34.14 43.15 -26.40
C GLU A 106 -34.58 44.44 -27.12
N VAL A 107 -33.74 45.00 -28.02
CA VAL A 107 -34.11 45.73 -29.26
C VAL A 107 -32.94 45.66 -30.28
N ALA A 108 -33.28 45.40 -31.55
CA ALA A 108 -32.42 45.16 -32.73
C ALA A 108 -31.86 46.46 -33.42
N PRO A 109 -31.50 46.49 -34.74
CA PRO A 109 -30.24 46.07 -35.37
C PRO A 109 -29.48 47.16 -36.19
N GLY A 110 -28.17 46.96 -36.40
CA GLY A 110 -27.35 47.50 -37.52
C GLY A 110 -26.55 48.80 -37.25
N PRO A 111 -25.50 49.15 -38.05
CA PRO A 111 -25.02 48.53 -39.30
C PRO A 111 -23.54 48.08 -39.27
N SER A 112 -23.19 47.25 -40.26
CA SER A 112 -21.85 46.78 -40.62
C SER A 112 -20.75 47.84 -40.56
N THR A 113 -19.66 47.50 -39.87
CA THR A 113 -18.32 48.04 -40.17
C THR A 113 -17.43 46.90 -40.65
N LYS A 114 -16.95 47.03 -41.89
CA LYS A 114 -15.96 46.16 -42.52
C LYS A 114 -14.64 46.19 -41.76
N ALA A 115 -14.02 45.01 -41.66
CA ALA A 115 -12.59 44.75 -41.68
C ALA A 115 -11.70 45.58 -40.74
N ALA A 116 -11.46 45.03 -39.54
CA ALA A 116 -10.17 45.14 -38.89
C ALA A 116 -9.59 43.73 -38.75
N THR A 117 -8.48 43.49 -39.46
CA THR A 117 -7.61 42.33 -39.31
C THR A 117 -7.31 42.14 -37.81
N PRO A 118 -7.54 40.97 -37.20
CA PRO A 118 -6.99 40.70 -35.90
C PRO A 118 -5.47 40.58 -36.09
N ASP A 119 -4.78 41.67 -35.75
CA ASP A 119 -3.35 41.68 -35.54
C ASP A 119 -3.03 40.51 -34.60
N ALA A 120 -2.15 39.63 -35.07
CA ALA A 120 -1.87 38.37 -34.41
C ALA A 120 -1.34 38.66 -33.00
N ALA A 121 -2.18 38.49 -32.00
CA ALA A 121 -1.73 38.41 -30.62
C ALA A 121 -0.58 37.41 -30.56
N PRO A 122 0.55 37.73 -29.89
CA PRO A 122 1.65 36.80 -29.79
C PRO A 122 1.10 35.51 -29.21
N GLN A 123 1.06 34.48 -30.05
CA GLN A 123 0.78 33.12 -29.65
C GLN A 123 1.85 32.83 -28.60
N VAL A 124 1.48 32.90 -27.32
CA VAL A 124 2.29 32.35 -26.25
C VAL A 124 2.49 30.91 -26.67
N VAL A 125 3.71 30.58 -27.09
CA VAL A 125 4.11 29.21 -27.40
C VAL A 125 4.07 28.51 -26.06
N VAL A 126 2.88 28.04 -25.68
CA VAL A 126 2.70 27.12 -24.57
C VAL A 126 3.50 25.91 -25.02
N GLY A 127 4.66 25.70 -24.38
CA GLY A 127 5.49 24.54 -24.65
C GLY A 127 4.60 23.30 -24.63
N SER A 128 4.86 22.35 -25.52
CA SER A 128 4.09 21.12 -25.62
C SER A 128 4.13 20.38 -24.27
N GLU A 129 3.15 20.66 -23.41
CA GLU A 129 2.96 19.95 -22.16
C GLU A 129 2.87 18.45 -22.49
N PRO A 130 3.59 17.58 -21.75
CA PRO A 130 3.52 16.15 -21.98
C PRO A 130 2.06 15.70 -22.03
N SER A 131 1.66 15.03 -23.11
CA SER A 131 0.29 14.54 -23.23
C SER A 131 -0.06 13.70 -22.00
N GLY A 132 -1.24 13.91 -21.40
CA GLY A 132 -1.67 13.09 -20.26
C GLY A 132 -1.63 11.58 -20.54
N ARG A 133 -1.72 11.17 -21.81
CA ARG A 133 -1.51 9.78 -22.25
C ARG A 133 -0.09 9.29 -22.02
N PHE A 134 0.91 10.13 -22.31
CA PHE A 134 2.32 9.81 -22.08
C PHE A 134 2.62 9.66 -20.60
N VAL A 135 2.14 10.60 -19.77
CA VAL A 135 2.31 10.53 -18.30
C VAL A 135 1.66 9.27 -17.72
N ALA A 136 0.45 8.93 -18.19
CA ALA A 136 -0.23 7.73 -17.74
C ALA A 136 0.54 6.45 -18.13
N TRP A 137 1.07 6.37 -19.36
CA TRP A 137 1.94 5.27 -19.78
C TRP A 137 3.22 5.16 -18.96
N LEU A 138 3.87 6.30 -18.66
CA LEU A 138 5.05 6.32 -17.79
C LEU A 138 4.73 5.81 -16.39
N GLY A 139 3.65 6.26 -15.77
CA GLY A 139 3.25 5.80 -14.44
C GLY A 139 2.94 4.30 -14.40
N PHE A 140 2.24 3.79 -15.43
CA PHE A 140 1.96 2.36 -15.54
C PHE A 140 3.24 1.54 -15.73
N GLY A 141 4.10 1.94 -16.66
CA GLY A 141 5.37 1.26 -16.95
C GLY A 141 6.32 1.29 -15.76
N PHE A 142 6.42 2.44 -15.08
CA PHE A 142 7.23 2.58 -13.87
C PHE A 142 6.77 1.63 -12.77
N GLY A 143 5.46 1.55 -12.51
CA GLY A 143 4.93 0.63 -11.51
C GLY A 143 5.16 -0.84 -11.87
N ALA A 144 4.96 -1.21 -13.14
CA ALA A 144 5.22 -2.57 -13.61
C ALA A 144 6.70 -2.97 -13.43
N LEU A 145 7.63 -2.06 -13.75
CA LEU A 145 9.06 -2.27 -13.56
C LEU A 145 9.42 -2.41 -12.09
N LEU A 146 8.87 -1.58 -11.19
CA LEU A 146 9.11 -1.70 -9.75
C LEU A 146 8.53 -2.99 -9.17
N SER A 147 7.37 -3.43 -9.64
CA SER A 147 6.74 -4.68 -9.20
C SER A 147 7.59 -5.91 -9.58
N ILE A 148 8.07 -5.96 -10.83
CA ILE A 148 8.97 -7.02 -11.30
C ILE A 148 10.33 -6.92 -10.60
N GLY A 149 10.92 -5.73 -10.57
CA GLY A 149 12.23 -5.48 -9.98
C GLY A 149 12.26 -5.81 -8.49
N GLY A 150 11.20 -5.48 -7.74
CA GLY A 150 11.06 -5.83 -6.33
C GLY A 150 11.06 -7.33 -6.07
N ASN A 151 10.37 -8.10 -6.91
CA ASN A 151 10.38 -9.55 -6.81
C ASN A 151 11.74 -10.16 -7.19
N ILE A 152 12.42 -9.62 -8.19
CA ILE A 152 13.78 -10.07 -8.55
C ILE A 152 14.75 -9.73 -7.41
N LEU A 153 14.62 -8.54 -6.83
CA LEU A 153 15.46 -8.05 -5.76
C LEU A 153 15.31 -8.86 -4.46
N PHE A 154 14.12 -9.43 -4.22
CA PHE A 154 13.92 -10.38 -3.13
C PHE A 154 14.91 -11.55 -3.20
N CYS A 155 15.28 -12.02 -4.39
CA CYS A 155 16.26 -13.09 -4.56
C CYS A 155 17.69 -12.67 -4.15
N TRP A 156 17.97 -11.37 -4.06
CA TRP A 156 19.27 -10.82 -3.66
C TRP A 156 19.35 -10.51 -2.17
N LEU A 157 18.29 -10.79 -1.39
CA LEU A 157 18.32 -10.57 0.04
C LEU A 157 19.35 -11.48 0.73
N PRO A 158 19.93 -11.04 1.86
CA PRO A 158 20.81 -11.87 2.66
C PRO A 158 20.13 -13.18 3.08
N ALA A 159 20.95 -14.18 3.38
CA ALA A 159 20.50 -15.46 3.87
C ALA A 159 19.54 -15.30 5.06
N ALA A 160 18.48 -16.10 5.08
CA ALA A 160 17.47 -16.05 6.11
C ALA A 160 18.09 -16.26 7.51
N PRO A 161 17.50 -15.70 8.58
CA PRO A 161 17.99 -15.90 9.94
C PRO A 161 18.20 -17.38 10.27
N GLY A 162 19.40 -17.73 10.72
CA GLY A 162 19.78 -19.13 11.02
C GLY A 162 20.42 -19.89 9.86
N GLN A 163 20.49 -19.30 8.66
CA GLN A 163 21.29 -19.82 7.55
C GLN A 163 22.69 -19.19 7.55
N PRO A 164 23.73 -19.92 7.10
CA PRO A 164 25.04 -19.32 6.91
C PRO A 164 24.97 -18.19 5.88
N PRO A 165 25.76 -17.11 6.05
CA PRO A 165 25.80 -16.02 5.09
C PRO A 165 26.28 -16.52 3.73
N HIS A 166 25.82 -15.86 2.67
CA HIS A 166 26.24 -16.20 1.32
C HIS A 166 27.76 -16.04 1.17
N PRO A 167 28.43 -16.95 0.44
CA PRO A 167 29.86 -16.83 0.20
C PRO A 167 30.18 -15.59 -0.64
N PRO A 168 31.42 -15.08 -0.60
CA PRO A 168 31.85 -13.99 -1.47
C PRO A 168 31.63 -14.32 -2.95
N GLY A 169 31.07 -13.38 -3.72
CA GLY A 169 30.78 -13.58 -5.14
C GLY A 169 29.51 -14.39 -5.43
N TRP A 170 28.71 -14.70 -4.40
CA TRP A 170 27.42 -15.36 -4.59
C TRP A 170 26.46 -14.50 -5.42
N THR A 171 25.75 -15.16 -6.32
CA THR A 171 24.63 -14.58 -7.07
C THR A 171 23.43 -15.52 -6.99
N PRO A 172 22.19 -15.01 -7.04
CA PRO A 172 21.01 -15.85 -7.07
C PRO A 172 21.00 -16.71 -8.34
N GLU A 173 20.38 -17.88 -8.24
CA GLU A 173 20.18 -18.72 -9.42
C GLU A 173 19.31 -17.98 -10.46
N PRO A 174 19.67 -17.98 -11.76
CA PRO A 174 18.85 -17.35 -12.80
C PRO A 174 17.40 -17.83 -12.80
N ALA A 175 17.16 -19.11 -12.50
CA ALA A 175 15.82 -19.67 -12.38
C ALA A 175 15.04 -18.99 -11.24
N ALA A 176 15.65 -18.77 -10.08
CA ALA A 176 15.00 -18.09 -8.96
C ALA A 176 14.59 -16.65 -9.31
N MET A 177 15.43 -15.93 -10.06
CA MET A 177 15.09 -14.59 -10.56
C MET A 177 13.92 -14.61 -11.54
N LEU A 178 13.88 -15.59 -12.45
CA LEU A 178 12.79 -15.73 -13.41
C LEU A 178 11.47 -16.09 -12.73
N PHE A 179 11.50 -17.05 -11.80
CA PHE A 179 10.31 -17.50 -11.10
C PHE A 179 9.81 -16.48 -10.07
N SER A 180 10.66 -15.63 -9.50
CA SER A 180 10.18 -14.54 -8.64
C SER A 180 9.39 -13.50 -9.43
N ALA A 181 9.80 -13.20 -10.66
CA ALA A 181 9.06 -12.31 -11.56
C ALA A 181 7.78 -12.92 -12.15
N ALA A 182 7.55 -14.23 -12.01
CA ALA A 182 6.45 -14.93 -12.67
C ALA A 182 5.07 -14.39 -12.25
N TRP A 183 4.89 -14.05 -10.97
CA TRP A 183 3.62 -13.56 -10.43
C TRP A 183 3.17 -12.22 -11.04
N PRO A 184 3.98 -11.13 -10.95
CA PRO A 184 3.60 -9.86 -11.60
C PRO A 184 3.47 -9.98 -13.12
N LEU A 185 4.27 -10.83 -13.78
CA LEU A 185 4.12 -11.08 -15.22
C LEU A 185 2.80 -11.78 -15.54
N ALA A 186 2.38 -12.76 -14.74
CA ALA A 186 1.10 -13.42 -14.91
C ALA A 186 -0.07 -12.43 -14.77
N LEU A 187 0.02 -11.44 -13.88
CA LEU A 187 -0.98 -10.37 -13.77
C LEU A 187 -1.01 -9.45 -14.98
N LEU A 188 0.14 -9.04 -15.50
CA LEU A 188 0.20 -8.22 -16.72
C LEU A 188 -0.42 -8.96 -17.91
N ILE A 189 -0.13 -10.26 -18.04
CA ILE A 189 -0.73 -11.12 -19.06
C ILE A 189 -2.25 -11.25 -18.83
N ALA A 190 -2.69 -11.45 -17.58
CA ALA A 190 -4.11 -11.53 -17.26
C ALA A 190 -4.85 -10.23 -17.63
N VAL A 191 -4.26 -9.07 -17.34
CA VAL A 191 -4.79 -7.76 -17.76
C VAL A 191 -4.85 -7.64 -19.29
N GLU A 192 -3.82 -8.09 -20.00
CA GLU A 192 -3.80 -8.07 -21.46
C GLU A 192 -4.88 -8.98 -22.07
N VAL A 193 -5.06 -10.19 -21.53
CA VAL A 193 -6.15 -11.10 -21.91
C VAL A 193 -7.49 -10.45 -21.62
N MET A 194 -7.63 -9.79 -20.47
CA MET A 194 -8.85 -9.08 -20.10
C MET A 194 -9.20 -7.94 -21.04
N THR A 195 -8.22 -7.20 -21.55
CA THR A 195 -8.45 -6.03 -22.40
C THR A 195 -8.61 -6.39 -23.87
N ARG A 196 -8.00 -7.48 -24.35
CA ARG A 196 -8.03 -7.88 -25.76
C ARG A 196 -9.10 -8.89 -26.14
N VAL A 197 -9.50 -9.76 -25.22
CA VAL A 197 -10.50 -10.78 -25.53
C VAL A 197 -11.90 -10.19 -25.50
N SER A 198 -12.66 -10.42 -26.57
CA SER A 198 -14.09 -10.07 -26.65
C SER A 198 -14.93 -11.10 -25.90
N TRP A 199 -15.12 -10.88 -24.60
CA TRP A 199 -15.93 -11.75 -23.76
C TRP A 199 -17.43 -11.55 -24.04
N PRO A 200 -18.25 -12.63 -24.06
CA PRO A 200 -19.70 -12.49 -24.14
C PRO A 200 -20.25 -11.78 -22.89
N ASN A 201 -21.21 -10.86 -23.05
CA ASN A 201 -21.76 -10.05 -21.96
C ASN A 201 -22.78 -10.78 -21.06
N THR A 202 -22.65 -12.09 -20.87
CA THR A 202 -23.55 -12.85 -19.98
C THR A 202 -23.02 -12.86 -18.55
N LEU A 203 -23.91 -13.04 -17.57
CA LEU A 203 -23.53 -13.07 -16.15
C LEU A 203 -22.53 -14.19 -15.84
N LEU A 204 -22.66 -15.37 -16.45
CA LEU A 204 -21.73 -16.48 -16.28
C LEU A 204 -20.33 -16.15 -16.80
N TRP A 205 -20.25 -15.56 -17.99
CA TRP A 205 -18.98 -15.12 -18.58
C TRP A 205 -18.34 -13.96 -17.80
N ASN A 206 -19.13 -13.04 -17.25
CA ASN A 206 -18.63 -12.00 -16.36
C ASN A 206 -18.10 -12.57 -15.04
N LEU A 207 -18.79 -13.54 -14.45
CA LEU A 207 -18.33 -14.20 -13.23
C LEU A 207 -17.04 -14.98 -13.47
N ALA A 208 -16.93 -15.71 -14.59
CA ALA A 208 -15.69 -16.37 -14.97
C ALA A 208 -14.55 -15.36 -15.19
N ARG A 209 -14.82 -14.28 -15.93
CA ARG A 209 -13.85 -13.23 -16.23
C ARG A 209 -13.31 -12.55 -14.98
N PHE A 210 -14.20 -11.97 -14.17
CA PHE A 210 -13.79 -11.20 -12.98
C PHE A 210 -13.45 -12.10 -11.80
N GLY A 211 -14.08 -13.27 -11.68
CA GLY A 211 -13.79 -14.24 -10.62
C GLY A 211 -12.42 -14.87 -10.79
N VAL A 212 -12.08 -15.37 -11.99
CA VAL A 212 -10.77 -15.99 -12.24
C VAL A 212 -9.66 -14.95 -12.19
N VAL A 213 -9.80 -13.82 -12.89
CA VAL A 213 -8.78 -12.76 -12.84
C VAL A 213 -8.66 -12.16 -11.46
N GLY A 214 -9.77 -11.99 -10.73
CA GLY A 214 -9.75 -11.54 -9.35
C GLY A 214 -9.00 -12.51 -8.43
N ALA A 215 -9.24 -13.82 -8.55
CA ALA A 215 -8.53 -14.83 -7.76
C ALA A 215 -7.02 -14.85 -8.06
N VAL A 216 -6.65 -14.83 -9.34
CA VAL A 216 -5.23 -14.72 -9.76
C VAL A 216 -4.61 -13.42 -9.24
N GLY A 217 -5.36 -12.31 -9.32
CA GLY A 217 -5.05 -11.01 -8.75
C GLY A 217 -4.65 -11.09 -7.29
N VAL A 218 -5.55 -11.61 -6.45
CA VAL A 218 -5.36 -11.71 -5.00
C VAL A 218 -4.18 -12.61 -4.65
N LEU A 219 -4.11 -13.81 -5.23
CA LEU A 219 -3.04 -14.76 -4.92
C LEU A 219 -1.66 -14.22 -5.33
N SER A 220 -1.57 -13.62 -6.52
CA SER A 220 -0.34 -12.98 -6.98
C SER A 220 0.05 -11.78 -6.11
N ALA A 221 -0.94 -10.99 -5.67
CA ALA A 221 -0.69 -9.84 -4.79
C ALA A 221 -0.12 -10.30 -3.44
N VAL A 222 -0.67 -11.34 -2.81
CA VAL A 222 -0.18 -11.86 -1.53
C VAL A 222 1.31 -12.23 -1.60
N ILE A 223 1.71 -12.98 -2.62
CA ILE A 223 3.10 -13.42 -2.78
C ILE A 223 4.01 -12.23 -3.14
N SER A 224 3.62 -11.44 -4.13
CA SER A 224 4.40 -10.29 -4.61
C SER A 224 4.60 -9.23 -3.52
N TYR A 225 3.55 -8.94 -2.74
CA TYR A 225 3.62 -7.99 -1.63
C TYR A 225 4.48 -8.53 -0.50
N GLY A 226 4.43 -9.83 -0.22
CA GLY A 226 5.32 -10.48 0.72
C GLY A 226 6.79 -10.26 0.35
N HIS A 227 7.15 -10.50 -0.92
CA HIS A 227 8.52 -10.27 -1.39
C HIS A 227 8.94 -8.80 -1.28
N LEU A 228 8.12 -7.88 -1.80
CA LEU A 228 8.46 -6.48 -1.81
C LEU A 228 8.49 -5.86 -0.39
N SER A 229 7.56 -6.24 0.48
CA SER A 229 7.58 -5.82 1.89
C SER A 229 8.82 -6.33 2.62
N THR A 230 9.25 -7.57 2.34
CA THR A 230 10.49 -8.11 2.90
C THR A 230 11.72 -7.35 2.41
N VAL A 231 11.76 -6.98 1.13
CA VAL A 231 12.81 -6.13 0.56
C VAL A 231 12.86 -4.77 1.25
N LEU A 232 11.71 -4.10 1.41
CA LEU A 232 11.63 -2.81 2.08
C LEU A 232 12.03 -2.91 3.56
N ALA A 233 11.64 -3.97 4.25
CA ALA A 233 12.05 -4.24 5.63
C ALA A 233 13.57 -4.45 5.74
N ALA A 234 14.19 -5.15 4.77
CA ALA A 234 15.64 -5.33 4.71
C ALA A 234 16.38 -4.00 4.48
N TRP A 235 15.73 -3.01 3.87
CA TRP A 235 16.23 -1.64 3.74
C TRP A 235 15.87 -0.73 4.91
N HIS A 236 15.44 -1.30 6.03
CA HIS A 236 15.13 -0.59 7.27
C HIS A 236 13.93 0.36 7.20
N TYR A 237 13.01 0.15 6.27
CA TYR A 237 11.68 0.75 6.38
C TYR A 237 10.96 0.18 7.60
N ASP A 238 10.10 0.99 8.22
CA ASP A 238 9.22 0.53 9.28
C ASP A 238 8.12 -0.40 8.74
N ALA A 239 7.42 -1.11 9.64
CA ALA A 239 6.40 -2.08 9.23
C ALA A 239 5.30 -1.46 8.35
N TYR A 240 4.92 -0.21 8.64
CA TYR A 240 3.93 0.52 7.85
C TYR A 240 4.47 0.88 6.47
N GLY A 241 5.70 1.41 6.36
CA GLY A 241 6.32 1.72 5.07
C GLY A 241 6.53 0.49 4.21
N ALA A 242 6.98 -0.62 4.81
CA ALA A 242 7.17 -1.90 4.12
C ALA A 242 5.85 -2.50 3.60
N ALA A 243 4.75 -2.37 4.36
CA ALA A 243 3.43 -2.83 3.93
C ALA A 243 2.77 -1.87 2.91
N ALA A 244 3.01 -0.56 3.03
CA ALA A 244 2.41 0.44 2.16
C ALA A 244 3.09 0.56 0.79
N GLY A 245 4.40 0.28 0.69
CA GLY A 245 5.17 0.40 -0.56
C GLY A 245 4.53 -0.33 -1.75
N PRO A 246 4.18 -1.63 -1.64
CA PRO A 246 3.50 -2.36 -2.71
C PRO A 246 2.16 -1.72 -3.12
N LEU A 247 1.37 -1.25 -2.15
CA LEU A 247 0.07 -0.60 -2.39
C LEU A 247 0.22 0.71 -3.17
N VAL A 248 1.26 1.50 -2.89
CA VAL A 248 1.53 2.75 -3.61
C VAL A 248 1.88 2.48 -5.07
N ILE A 249 2.68 1.44 -5.34
CA ILE A 249 3.05 1.04 -6.70
C ILE A 249 1.81 0.61 -7.49
N ASP A 250 0.98 -0.26 -6.92
CA ASP A 250 -0.24 -0.73 -7.60
C ASP A 250 -1.29 0.39 -7.73
N GLY A 251 -1.38 1.27 -6.73
CA GLY A 251 -2.23 2.46 -6.78
C GLY A 251 -1.85 3.39 -7.93
N LEU A 252 -0.55 3.64 -8.13
CA LEU A 252 -0.05 4.40 -9.27
C LEU A 252 -0.43 3.72 -10.60
N MET A 253 -0.18 2.41 -10.74
CA MET A 253 -0.53 1.66 -11.95
C MET A 253 -2.03 1.71 -12.24
N THR A 254 -2.85 1.57 -11.19
CA THR A 254 -4.31 1.59 -11.28
C THR A 254 -4.82 2.95 -11.75
N VAL A 255 -4.34 4.04 -11.14
CA VAL A 255 -4.70 5.42 -11.55
C VAL A 255 -4.26 5.68 -13.00
N SER A 256 -3.04 5.28 -13.38
CA SER A 256 -2.56 5.36 -14.76
C SER A 256 -3.43 4.57 -15.74
N GLY A 257 -3.84 3.36 -15.38
CA GLY A 257 -4.72 2.52 -16.21
C GLY A 257 -6.09 3.18 -16.43
N PHE A 258 -6.70 3.72 -15.37
CA PHE A 258 -7.96 4.47 -15.49
C PHE A 258 -7.81 5.75 -16.32
N ALA A 259 -6.68 6.46 -16.20
CA ALA A 259 -6.41 7.63 -17.01
C ALA A 259 -6.31 7.29 -18.51
N LEU A 260 -5.61 6.20 -18.86
CA LEU A 260 -5.54 5.71 -20.25
C LEU A 260 -6.93 5.35 -20.79
N LEU A 261 -7.74 4.68 -19.98
CA LEU A 261 -9.11 4.33 -20.35
C LEU A 261 -10.00 5.57 -20.57
N ALA A 262 -9.90 6.57 -19.69
CA ALA A 262 -10.64 7.82 -19.81
C ALA A 262 -10.27 8.57 -21.10
N ILE A 263 -8.96 8.68 -21.39
CA ILE A 263 -8.47 9.32 -22.63
C ILE A 263 -9.00 8.60 -23.87
N SER A 264 -8.99 7.26 -23.88
CA SER A 264 -9.51 6.46 -24.99
C SER A 264 -11.00 6.72 -25.23
N LYS A 265 -11.82 6.78 -24.18
CA LYS A 265 -13.26 7.09 -24.29
C LYS A 265 -13.50 8.51 -24.82
N SER A 266 -12.74 9.50 -24.35
CA SER A 266 -12.85 10.89 -24.84
C SER A 266 -12.48 11.02 -26.33
N GLN A 267 -11.52 10.22 -26.81
CA GLN A 267 -11.17 10.20 -28.24
C GLN A 267 -12.26 9.56 -29.10
N ALA A 268 -12.84 8.44 -28.65
CA ALA A 268 -13.95 7.79 -29.34
C ALA A 268 -15.18 8.70 -29.45
N SER A 269 -15.51 9.44 -28.38
CA SER A 269 -16.62 10.40 -28.39
C SER A 269 -16.43 11.57 -29.37
N LYS A 270 -15.18 12.01 -29.59
CA LYS A 270 -14.87 13.09 -30.54
C LYS A 270 -14.85 12.60 -32.00
N GLY A 271 -14.62 11.30 -32.22
CA GLY A 271 -14.65 10.67 -33.55
C GLY A 271 -16.04 10.29 -34.05
N GLY A 272 -17.01 10.08 -33.14
CA GLY A 272 -18.38 9.67 -33.47
C GLY A 272 -19.34 10.79 -33.84
N THR A 273 -18.88 12.05 -33.94
CA THR A 273 -19.68 13.22 -34.36
C THR A 273 -19.50 13.59 -35.85
N ARG A 274 -19.10 12.64 -36.70
CA ARG A 274 -18.94 12.84 -38.14
C ARG A 274 -19.92 11.99 -38.94
#